data_AF-X1TCV4-F1
#
_entry.id   AF-X1TCV4-F1
#
_cell.length_a   1.000
_cell.length_b   1.000
_cell.length_c   1.000
_cell.angle_alpha   90.00
_cell.angle_beta   90.00
_cell.angle_gamma   90.00
#
_symmetry.space_group_name_H-M   'P 1'
#
loop_
_entity.id
_entity.type
_entity.pdbx_description
1 polymer ?
#
loop_
_entity_poly.entity_id
_entity_poly.type
_entity_poly.pdbx_seq_one_letter_code
_entity_poly.pdbx_strand_id
1 'polypeptide(L)'
;CCLEDQEIKELVKIAKEIEKHYGRAMDIEWAIDKDFSFPESVFIVQARPETVWSQRKTESVIGKKSGYQLLMEQAMKRIKISH
;
A
#
# COMPACT_ATOMS: atom_id res chain seq x y z
N CYS A 1 23.57 12.00 4.60
CA CYS A 1 22.45 11.18 4.09
C CYS A 1 23.06 10.01 3.30
N CYS A 2 22.45 8.82 3.30
CA CYS A 2 22.97 7.67 2.55
C CYS A 2 22.57 7.68 1.07
N LEU A 3 21.66 8.57 0.67
CA LEU A 3 21.16 8.76 -0.70
C LEU A 3 21.07 10.24 -1.03
N GLU A 4 21.26 10.56 -2.30
CA GLU A 4 21.02 11.87 -2.89
C GLU A 4 19.57 12.01 -3.37
N ASP A 5 19.06 13.24 -3.43
CA ASP A 5 17.68 13.52 -3.85
C ASP A 5 17.36 13.01 -5.26
N GLN A 6 18.36 13.00 -6.16
CA GLN A 6 18.21 12.49 -7.52
C GLN A 6 18.05 10.96 -7.56
N GLU A 7 18.82 10.25 -6.72
CA GLU A 7 18.75 8.80 -6.58
C GLU A 7 17.38 8.38 -6.02
N ILE A 8 16.87 9.13 -5.03
CA ILE A 8 15.52 8.90 -4.48
C ILE A 8 14.45 9.06 -5.57
N LYS A 9 14.54 10.11 -6.40
CA LYS A 9 13.57 10.34 -7.49
C LYS A 9 13.59 9.23 -8.52
N GLU A 10 14.78 8.75 -8.91
CA GLU A 10 14.88 7.65 -9.88
C GLU A 10 14.38 6.33 -9.30
N LEU A 11 14.72 6.01 -8.04
CA LEU A 11 14.17 4.84 -7.36
C LEU A 11 12.64 4.86 -7.30
N VAL A 12 12.02 6.01 -7.03
CA VAL A 12 10.56 6.16 -7.03
C VAL A 12 9.96 5.95 -8.42
N LYS A 13 10.62 6.46 -9.47
CA LYS A 13 10.19 6.26 -10.86
C LYS A 13 10.23 4.77 -11.23
N ILE A 14 11.36 4.10 -10.99
CA ILE A 14 11.53 2.67 -11.25
C ILE A 14 10.50 1.84 -10.46
N ALA A 15 10.31 2.14 -9.18
CA ALA A 15 9.34 1.44 -8.34
C ALA A 15 7.90 1.53 -8.89
N LYS A 16 7.48 2.72 -9.35
CA LYS A 16 6.16 2.91 -9.98
C LYS A 16 6.01 2.14 -11.29
N GLU A 17 7.07 2.07 -12.09
CA GLU A 17 7.06 1.28 -13.32
C GLU A 17 6.94 -0.21 -13.03
N ILE A 18 7.65 -0.71 -12.02
CA ILE A 18 7.56 -2.11 -11.55
C ILE A 18 6.15 -2.42 -11.02
N GLU A 19 5.59 -1.58 -10.15
CA GLU A 19 4.22 -1.76 -9.63
C GLU A 19 3.19 -1.78 -10.77
N LYS A 20 3.31 -0.85 -11.73
CA LYS A 20 2.44 -0.80 -12.91
C LYS A 20 2.57 -2.07 -13.77
N HIS A 21 3.77 -2.61 -13.91
CA HIS A 21 4.01 -3.83 -14.69
C HIS A 21 3.34 -5.06 -14.05
N TYR A 22 3.42 -5.21 -12.73
CA TYR A 22 2.85 -6.37 -12.02
C TYR A 22 1.40 -6.19 -11.56
N GLY A 23 0.87 -4.97 -11.62
CA GLY A 23 -0.51 -4.63 -11.27
C GLY A 23 -0.85 -4.80 -9.79
N ARG A 24 0.17 -4.82 -8.91
CA ARG A 24 0.04 -5.03 -7.46
C ARG A 24 1.22 -4.40 -6.74
N ALA A 25 1.07 -4.17 -5.43
CA ALA A 25 2.17 -3.71 -4.59
C ALA A 25 3.34 -4.71 -4.62
N MET A 26 4.55 -4.19 -4.76
CA MET A 26 5.78 -4.95 -4.88
C MET A 26 6.76 -4.59 -3.76
N ASP A 27 7.43 -5.59 -3.22
CA ASP A 27 8.61 -5.49 -2.38
C ASP A 27 9.85 -5.56 -3.28
N ILE A 28 10.68 -4.52 -3.26
CA ILE A 28 11.75 -4.28 -4.24
C ILE A 28 13.07 -4.06 -3.50
N GLU A 29 14.06 -4.91 -3.79
CA GLU A 29 15.43 -4.75 -3.34
C GLU A 29 16.26 -4.11 -4.45
N TRP A 30 17.04 -3.08 -4.08
CA TRP A 30 17.85 -2.28 -5.00
C TRP A 30 19.25 -2.06 -4.46
N ALA A 31 20.17 -1.72 -5.35
CA ALA A 31 21.54 -1.33 -5.04
C ALA A 31 21.94 -0.11 -5.86
N ILE A 32 22.86 0.69 -5.33
CA ILE A 32 23.52 1.77 -6.06
C ILE A 32 25.00 1.44 -6.16
N ASP A 33 25.49 1.29 -7.39
CA ASP A 33 26.90 1.08 -7.66
C ASP A 33 27.58 2.43 -7.92
N LYS A 34 28.59 2.75 -7.10
CA LYS A 34 29.32 4.02 -7.19
C LYS A 34 30.33 4.08 -8.33
N ASP A 35 30.63 2.94 -8.96
CA ASP A 35 31.53 2.88 -10.11
C ASP A 35 30.81 3.34 -11.39
N PHE A 36 29.48 3.38 -11.39
CA PHE A 36 28.65 3.86 -12.48
C PHE A 36 28.15 5.29 -12.23
N SER A 37 27.88 6.00 -13.32
CA SER A 37 27.26 7.33 -13.23
C SER A 37 25.74 7.21 -13.08
N PHE A 38 25.15 8.10 -12.29
CA PHE A 38 23.69 8.23 -12.26
C PHE A 38 23.16 8.63 -13.66
N PRO A 39 22.03 8.08 -14.13
CA PRO A 39 21.12 7.15 -13.43
C PRO A 39 21.45 5.66 -13.59
N GLU A 40 22.48 5.31 -14.36
CA GLU A 40 22.85 3.92 -14.70
C GLU A 40 23.40 3.15 -13.50
N SER A 41 23.77 3.84 -12.43
CA SER A 41 24.20 3.27 -11.15
C SER A 41 23.09 2.58 -10.36
N VAL A 42 21.82 2.73 -10.73
CA VAL A 42 20.68 2.18 -9.97
C VAL A 42 20.31 0.79 -10.50
N PHE A 43 20.45 -0.23 -9.67
CA PHE A 43 20.16 -1.62 -10.02
C PHE A 43 19.02 -2.19 -9.17
N ILE A 44 18.12 -2.93 -9.83
CA ILE A 44 17.09 -3.72 -9.15
C ILE A 44 17.60 -5.16 -9.02
N VAL A 45 17.74 -5.63 -7.80
CA VAL A 45 18.27 -6.96 -7.48
C VAL A 45 17.13 -7.97 -7.36
N GLN A 46 16.01 -7.56 -6.76
CA GLN A 46 14.87 -8.43 -6.49
C GLN A 46 13.57 -7.62 -6.57
N ALA A 47 12.51 -8.21 -7.14
CA ALA A 47 11.16 -7.69 -7.08
C ALA A 47 10.17 -8.85 -6.85
N ARG A 48 9.40 -8.81 -5.77
CA ARG A 48 8.38 -9.81 -5.45
C ARG A 48 7.06 -9.14 -5.05
N PRO A 49 5.90 -9.79 -5.29
CA PRO A 49 4.65 -9.35 -4.71
C PRO A 49 4.77 -9.12 -3.19
N GLU A 50 4.23 -8.01 -2.72
CA GLU A 50 4.09 -7.75 -1.28
C GLU A 50 3.11 -8.76 -0.66
N THR A 51 3.48 -9.39 0.46
CA THR A 51 2.67 -10.47 1.09
C THR A 51 2.32 -10.24 2.55
N VAL A 52 2.85 -9.21 3.21
CA VAL A 52 2.70 -8.98 4.66
C VAL A 52 1.44 -8.18 4.97
N TRP A 53 1.11 -7.15 4.20
CA TRP A 53 -0.03 -6.28 4.45
C TRP A 53 -1.33 -6.88 3.90
N SER A 54 -1.27 -7.63 2.80
CA SER A 54 -2.42 -8.39 2.28
C SER A 54 -2.97 -9.44 3.26
N GLN A 55 -2.16 -9.90 4.21
CA GLN A 55 -2.55 -10.89 5.23
C GLN A 55 -3.10 -10.27 6.52
N ARG A 56 -2.99 -8.95 6.72
CA ARG A 56 -3.62 -8.33 7.89
C ARG A 56 -5.13 -8.42 7.72
N LYS A 57 -5.79 -9.14 8.63
CA LYS A 57 -7.25 -9.09 8.77
C LYS A 57 -7.63 -7.63 8.95
N THR A 58 -8.32 -7.06 7.95
CA THR A 58 -9.02 -5.81 8.13
C THR A 58 -10.04 -6.03 9.23
N GLU A 59 -9.81 -5.42 10.40
CA GLU A 59 -10.87 -5.35 11.39
C GLU A 59 -12.02 -4.54 10.79
N SER A 60 -13.25 -5.03 10.98
CA SER A 60 -14.43 -4.31 10.54
C SER A 60 -14.40 -2.90 11.13
N VAL A 61 -14.38 -1.89 10.27
CA VAL A 61 -14.50 -0.47 10.65
C VAL A 61 -15.83 -0.21 11.37
N ILE A 62 -16.76 -1.15 11.31
CA ILE A 62 -18.09 -1.05 11.89
C ILE A 62 -18.18 -1.63 13.33
N GLY A 63 -17.04 -2.02 13.92
CA GLY A 63 -17.00 -2.60 15.26
C GLY A 63 -17.67 -3.99 15.32
N LYS A 64 -17.89 -4.51 16.54
CA LYS A 64 -18.40 -5.88 16.77
C LYS A 64 -19.85 -6.14 16.32
N LYS A 65 -20.55 -5.14 15.78
CA LYS A 65 -21.96 -5.28 15.39
C LYS A 65 -22.04 -6.01 14.07
N SER A 66 -22.90 -7.03 14.00
CA SER A 66 -23.19 -7.71 12.74
C SER A 66 -23.95 -6.78 11.80
N GLY A 67 -23.90 -7.06 10.48
CA GLY A 67 -24.66 -6.30 9.47
C GLY A 67 -26.14 -6.16 9.80
N TYR A 68 -26.74 -7.23 10.36
CA TYR A 68 -28.13 -7.22 10.82
C TYR A 68 -28.37 -6.23 11.96
N GLN A 69 -27.44 -6.15 12.92
CA GLN A 69 -27.59 -5.29 14.09
C GLN A 69 -27.57 -3.80 13.70
N LEU A 70 -26.74 -3.44 12.71
CA LEU A 70 -26.72 -2.08 12.15
C LEU A 70 -28.01 -1.74 11.40
N LEU A 71 -28.52 -2.69 10.63
CA LEU A 71 -29.75 -2.53 9.86
C LEU A 71 -30.96 -2.34 10.79
N MET A 72 -31.01 -3.09 11.90
CA MET A 72 -32.03 -2.93 12.94
C MET A 72 -31.91 -1.59 13.68
N GLU A 73 -30.70 -1.14 14.03
CA GLU A 73 -30.50 0.18 14.66
C GLU A 73 -30.95 1.33 13.76
N GLN A 74 -30.63 1.28 12.47
CA GLN A 74 -31.09 2.27 11.49
C GLN A 74 -32.62 2.25 11.32
N ALA A 75 -33.24 1.07 11.31
CA ALA A 75 -34.68 0.91 11.22
C ALA A 75 -35.40 1.48 12.46
N MET A 76 -34.94 1.15 13.67
CA MET A 76 -35.53 1.63 14.91
C MET A 76 -35.35 3.14 15.13
N LYS A 77 -34.24 3.73 14.67
CA LYS A 77 -34.01 5.19 14.76
C LYS A 77 -35.06 6.00 13.99
N ARG A 78 -35.56 5.49 12.86
CA ARG A 78 -36.62 6.14 12.06
C ARG A 78 -38.01 6.04 12.70
N ILE A 79 -38.21 5.11 13.64
CA ILE A 79 -39.53 4.80 14.23
C ILE A 79 -39.79 5.59 15.53
N LYS A 80 -38.81 6.35 16.06
CA LYS A 80 -39.09 7.33 17.12
C LYS A 80 -39.95 8.47 16.59
N ILE A 81 -41.25 8.21 16.48
CA ILE A 81 -42.30 9.22 16.39
C ILE A 81 -42.33 9.89 17.77
N SER A 82 -41.99 11.17 17.83
CA SER A 82 -42.16 12.00 19.02
C SER A 82 -43.61 11.88 19.50
N HIS A 83 -43.82 11.44 20.72
CA HIS A 83 -45.01 11.81 21.47
C HIS A 83 -44.86 13.25 21.97
#